data_AF-A0A382A1P3-F1
#
_entry.id   AF-A0A382A1P3-F1
#
_cell.length_a   1.000
_cell.length_b   1.000
_cell.length_c   1.000
_cell.angle_alpha   90.00
_cell.angle_beta   90.00
_cell.angle_gamma   90.00
#
_symmetry.space_group_name_H-M   'P 1'
#
loop_
_entity.id
_entity.type
_entity.pdbx_description
1 polymer ?
#
loop_
_entity_poly.entity_id
_entity_poly.type
_entity_poly.pdbx_seq_one_letter_code
_entity_poly.pdbx_strand_id
1 'polypeptide(L)'
;PSNHGSPKIFISAVGPLMSEVAGEVCDGIICHAFSTERYLKEVTIPAVQRGLDKSGRSLDSFEIVGPGFVVTGNDEQAIKNSSTAIRQQIAFYASTPAYRPVLDLHGWGDAQSELNRMSKEGAWQEMGTIIDDEMLETFAVVGEPEVIAPGVLERYGSVVDRMAFYSLGSNSDSSMWDQIASDLLAG
;
A
#
# COMPACT_ATOMS: atom_id res chain seq x y z
N PRO A 1 -25.19 -18.10 -21.58
CA PRO A 1 -24.59 -17.89 -20.23
C PRO A 1 -23.21 -18.55 -20.15
N SER A 2 -22.24 -17.95 -19.45
CA SER A 2 -20.93 -18.58 -19.20
C SER A 2 -21.06 -19.66 -18.12
N ASN A 3 -20.38 -20.80 -18.27
CA ASN A 3 -20.35 -21.88 -17.28
C ASN A 3 -19.45 -21.59 -16.05
N HIS A 4 -19.00 -20.35 -15.93
CA HIS A 4 -18.18 -19.86 -14.82
C HIS A 4 -19.13 -18.98 -13.98
N GLY A 5 -19.20 -19.22 -12.68
CA GLY A 5 -20.10 -18.51 -11.74
C GLY A 5 -19.91 -16.99 -11.74
N SER A 6 -20.64 -16.28 -10.87
CA SER A 6 -20.52 -14.82 -10.78
C SER A 6 -19.06 -14.40 -10.50
N PRO A 7 -18.52 -13.41 -11.22
CA PRO A 7 -17.18 -12.90 -10.93
C PRO A 7 -17.16 -12.22 -9.56
N LYS A 8 -16.02 -12.34 -8.87
CA LYS A 8 -15.79 -11.60 -7.62
C LYS A 8 -15.80 -10.09 -7.88
N ILE A 9 -16.42 -9.33 -7.00
CA ILE A 9 -16.53 -7.88 -7.05
C ILE A 9 -15.61 -7.27 -5.98
N PHE A 10 -14.68 -6.44 -6.43
CA PHE A 10 -13.75 -5.69 -5.57
C PHE A 10 -14.02 -4.20 -5.67
N ILE A 11 -13.81 -3.48 -4.57
CA ILE A 11 -13.85 -2.02 -4.55
C ILE A 11 -12.55 -1.46 -4.00
N SER A 12 -12.10 -0.33 -4.56
CA SER A 12 -10.97 0.41 -3.97
C SER A 12 -11.46 1.35 -2.88
N ALA A 13 -10.79 1.32 -1.72
CA ALA A 13 -11.14 2.15 -0.59
C ALA A 13 -9.93 2.48 0.29
N VAL A 14 -9.98 3.66 0.91
CA VAL A 14 -8.98 4.15 1.87
C VAL A 14 -9.63 4.55 3.19
N GLY A 15 -10.70 5.35 3.13
CA GLY A 15 -11.42 5.80 4.31
C GLY A 15 -12.35 4.72 4.90
N PRO A 16 -12.64 4.77 6.21
CA PRO A 16 -13.38 3.73 6.92
C PRO A 16 -14.82 3.52 6.38
N LEU A 17 -15.48 4.56 5.88
CA LEU A 17 -16.84 4.43 5.35
C LEU A 17 -16.88 3.55 4.10
N MET A 18 -15.93 3.73 3.17
CA MET A 18 -15.86 2.90 1.97
C MET A 18 -15.34 1.50 2.26
N SER A 19 -14.46 1.34 3.26
CA SER A 19 -14.04 0.03 3.74
C SER A 19 -15.20 -0.75 4.37
N GLU A 20 -16.10 -0.08 5.08
CA GLU A 20 -17.31 -0.70 5.63
C GLU A 20 -18.30 -1.10 4.53
N VAL A 21 -18.49 -0.26 3.50
CA VAL A 21 -19.25 -0.64 2.29
C VAL A 21 -18.62 -1.86 1.62
N ALA A 22 -17.29 -1.91 1.50
CA ALA A 22 -16.61 -3.06 0.92
C ALA A 22 -16.97 -4.36 1.65
N GLY A 23 -16.89 -4.37 2.99
CA GLY A 23 -17.28 -5.55 3.77
C GLY A 23 -18.77 -5.91 3.66
N GLU A 24 -19.65 -4.93 3.49
CA GLU A 24 -21.09 -5.15 3.40
C GLU A 24 -21.51 -5.80 2.07
N VAL A 25 -20.94 -5.36 0.94
CA VAL A 25 -21.46 -5.71 -0.40
C VAL A 25 -20.44 -6.31 -1.37
N CYS A 26 -19.14 -6.36 -1.06
CA CYS A 26 -18.10 -6.83 -1.99
C CYS A 26 -17.50 -8.18 -1.57
N ASP A 27 -16.80 -8.83 -2.51
CA ASP A 27 -16.00 -10.03 -2.25
C ASP A 27 -14.59 -9.69 -1.77
N GLY A 28 -14.18 -8.42 -1.91
CA GLY A 28 -12.90 -7.96 -1.43
C GLY A 28 -12.70 -6.45 -1.54
N ILE A 29 -11.57 -6.00 -1.00
CA ILE A 29 -11.11 -4.61 -1.03
C ILE A 29 -9.76 -4.54 -1.73
N ILE A 30 -9.57 -3.52 -2.56
CA ILE A 30 -8.26 -3.11 -3.07
C ILE A 30 -7.83 -1.89 -2.26
N CYS A 31 -6.97 -2.11 -1.28
CA CYS A 31 -6.38 -1.04 -0.50
C CYS A 31 -5.53 -0.14 -1.42
N HIS A 32 -5.27 1.10 -1.00
CA HIS A 32 -4.40 2.00 -1.77
C HIS A 32 -2.95 1.90 -1.31
N ALA A 33 -1.97 2.13 -2.19
CA ALA A 33 -0.52 2.00 -1.89
C ALA A 33 -0.06 2.89 -0.73
N PHE A 34 -0.84 3.93 -0.45
CA PHE A 34 -0.64 4.82 0.69
C PHE A 34 -1.24 4.28 2.00
N SER A 35 -1.64 3.00 2.08
CA SER A 35 -2.11 2.37 3.32
C SER A 35 -0.94 1.67 3.99
N THR A 36 -0.62 2.07 5.21
CA THR A 36 0.41 1.43 6.02
C THR A 36 -0.16 0.20 6.73
N GLU A 37 0.70 -0.75 7.14
CA GLU A 37 0.28 -1.92 7.95
C GLU A 37 -0.58 -1.50 9.15
N ARG A 38 -0.13 -0.48 9.88
CA ARG A 38 -0.84 0.03 11.06
C ARG A 38 -2.22 0.56 10.70
N TYR A 39 -2.34 1.30 9.60
CA TYR A 39 -3.63 1.81 9.13
C TYR A 39 -4.56 0.67 8.68
N LEU A 40 -4.03 -0.38 8.05
CA LEU A 40 -4.80 -1.58 7.72
C LEU A 40 -5.36 -2.25 8.98
N LYS A 41 -4.51 -2.47 10.00
CA LYS A 41 -4.89 -3.14 11.25
C LYS A 41 -5.84 -2.31 12.12
N GLU A 42 -5.61 -1.00 12.24
CA GLU A 42 -6.35 -0.15 13.18
C GLU A 42 -7.59 0.51 12.56
N VAL A 43 -7.65 0.65 11.23
CA VAL A 43 -8.73 1.39 10.55
C VAL A 43 -9.44 0.53 9.50
N THR A 44 -8.72 0.02 8.51
CA THR A 44 -9.33 -0.64 7.34
C THR A 44 -10.01 -1.95 7.72
N ILE A 45 -9.29 -2.88 8.36
CA ILE A 45 -9.82 -4.20 8.73
C ILE A 45 -10.99 -4.08 9.73
N PRO A 46 -10.91 -3.26 10.80
CA PRO A 46 -12.07 -3.05 11.67
C PRO A 46 -13.28 -2.46 10.94
N ALA A 47 -13.07 -1.61 9.93
CA ALA A 47 -14.17 -1.08 9.13
C ALA A 47 -14.78 -2.14 8.21
N VAL A 48 -13.96 -2.95 7.54
CA VAL A 48 -14.41 -4.11 6.76
C VAL A 48 -15.22 -5.07 7.64
N GLN A 49 -14.74 -5.38 8.84
CA GLN A 49 -15.44 -6.28 9.77
C GLN A 49 -16.84 -5.78 10.11
N ARG A 50 -17.01 -4.47 10.39
CA ARG A 50 -18.36 -3.90 10.62
C ARG A 50 -19.29 -4.09 9.42
N GLY A 51 -18.76 -4.00 8.20
CA GLY A 51 -19.53 -4.25 6.97
C GLY A 51 -19.94 -5.71 6.85
N LEU A 52 -19.00 -6.62 7.10
CA LEU A 52 -19.24 -8.06 7.07
C LEU A 52 -20.28 -8.48 8.11
N ASP A 53 -20.22 -7.90 9.32
CA ASP A 53 -21.19 -8.18 10.38
C ASP A 53 -22.63 -7.81 9.98
N LYS A 54 -22.82 -6.70 9.24
CA LYS A 54 -24.14 -6.29 8.73
C LYS A 54 -24.72 -7.26 7.70
N SER A 55 -23.87 -7.90 6.92
CA SER A 55 -24.26 -8.87 5.90
C SER A 55 -24.24 -10.32 6.41
N GLY A 56 -23.90 -10.55 7.68
CA GLY A 56 -23.79 -11.87 8.29
C GLY A 56 -22.64 -12.71 7.72
N ARG A 57 -21.59 -12.06 7.20
CA ARG A 57 -20.39 -12.67 6.61
C ARG A 57 -19.19 -12.60 7.56
N SER A 58 -18.15 -13.36 7.25
CA SER A 58 -16.86 -13.32 7.96
C SER A 58 -15.72 -12.92 7.02
N LEU A 59 -14.58 -12.55 7.59
CA LEU A 59 -13.35 -12.27 6.84
C LEU A 59 -12.89 -13.46 5.99
N ASP A 60 -13.19 -14.71 6.38
CA ASP A 60 -12.88 -15.91 5.56
C ASP A 60 -13.55 -15.90 4.18
N SER A 61 -14.60 -15.10 4.02
CA SER A 61 -15.34 -14.92 2.75
C SER A 61 -14.96 -13.64 2.00
N PHE A 62 -13.89 -12.96 2.42
CA PHE A 62 -13.51 -11.64 1.95
C PHE A 62 -12.02 -11.57 1.66
N GLU A 63 -11.63 -10.92 0.57
CA GLU A 63 -10.24 -10.87 0.12
C GLU A 63 -9.68 -9.44 0.23
N ILE A 64 -8.58 -9.29 0.96
CA ILE A 64 -7.86 -8.04 1.12
C ILE A 64 -6.68 -8.03 0.15
N VAL A 65 -6.75 -7.13 -0.83
CA VAL A 65 -5.67 -6.88 -1.77
C VAL A 65 -4.88 -5.67 -1.29
N GLY A 66 -3.67 -5.91 -0.81
CA GLY A 66 -2.76 -4.89 -0.31
C GLY A 66 -1.78 -4.48 -1.39
N PRO A 67 -1.78 -3.22 -1.83
CA PRO A 67 -0.61 -2.68 -2.48
C PRO A 67 0.47 -2.40 -1.44
N GLY A 68 1.72 -2.56 -1.84
CA GLY A 68 2.86 -2.14 -1.04
C GLY A 68 3.86 -1.43 -1.92
N PHE A 69 4.35 -0.29 -1.47
CA PHE A 69 5.54 0.28 -2.08
C PHE A 69 6.73 -0.66 -1.85
N VAL A 70 7.52 -0.86 -2.90
CA VAL A 70 8.76 -1.63 -2.83
C VAL A 70 9.89 -0.78 -3.39
N VAL A 71 10.91 -0.56 -2.57
CA VAL A 71 12.16 0.07 -2.95
C VAL A 71 13.22 -1.02 -3.07
N THR A 72 13.61 -1.33 -4.29
CA THR A 72 14.60 -2.39 -4.55
C THR A 72 15.34 -2.14 -5.87
N GLY A 73 16.37 -2.93 -6.14
CA GLY A 73 17.17 -2.86 -7.35
C GLY A 73 18.31 -3.88 -7.35
N ASN A 74 18.88 -4.14 -8.53
CA ASN A 74 19.98 -5.10 -8.70
C ASN A 74 21.34 -4.55 -8.23
N ASP A 75 21.42 -3.26 -7.92
CA ASP A 75 22.60 -2.60 -7.38
C ASP A 75 22.20 -1.39 -6.50
N GLU A 76 23.18 -0.84 -5.79
CA GLU A 76 22.99 0.28 -4.87
C GLU A 76 22.44 1.54 -5.57
N GLN A 77 22.81 1.78 -6.84
CA GLN A 77 22.34 2.93 -7.59
C GLN A 77 20.87 2.79 -7.97
N ALA A 78 20.44 1.59 -8.36
CA ALA A 78 19.06 1.26 -8.64
C ALA A 78 18.19 1.41 -7.38
N ILE A 79 18.67 0.94 -6.22
CA ILE A 79 17.97 1.13 -4.93
C ILE A 79 17.83 2.62 -4.59
N LYS A 80 18.90 3.42 -4.77
CA LYS A 80 18.84 4.89 -4.54
C LYS A 80 17.85 5.59 -5.46
N ASN A 81 17.83 5.21 -6.74
CA ASN A 81 16.89 5.75 -7.72
C ASN A 81 15.44 5.37 -7.35
N SER A 82 15.23 4.11 -6.95
CA SER A 82 13.93 3.62 -6.51
C SER A 82 13.45 4.34 -5.24
N SER A 83 14.32 4.51 -4.24
CA SER A 83 14.05 5.27 -3.02
C SER A 83 13.61 6.69 -3.34
N THR A 84 14.36 7.40 -4.19
CA THR A 84 14.02 8.77 -4.62
C THR A 84 12.65 8.82 -5.29
N ALA A 85 12.37 7.92 -6.23
CA ALA A 85 11.11 7.89 -6.96
C ALA A 85 9.91 7.56 -6.04
N ILE A 86 10.08 6.61 -5.12
CA ILE A 86 9.03 6.21 -4.17
C ILE A 86 8.77 7.31 -3.15
N ARG A 87 9.80 8.01 -2.66
CA ARG A 87 9.63 9.21 -1.82
C ARG A 87 8.80 10.28 -2.51
N GLN A 88 9.08 10.57 -3.77
CA GLN A 88 8.27 11.53 -4.55
C GLN A 88 6.82 11.06 -4.70
N GLN A 89 6.60 9.76 -4.93
CA GLN A 89 5.26 9.19 -5.04
C GLN A 89 4.47 9.23 -3.72
N ILE A 90 5.13 8.91 -2.61
CA ILE A 90 4.57 9.05 -1.24
C ILE A 90 4.23 10.52 -0.98
N ALA A 91 5.14 11.44 -1.29
CA ALA A 91 4.93 12.87 -1.09
C ALA A 91 3.75 13.42 -1.91
N PHE A 92 3.61 12.96 -3.16
CA PHE A 92 2.46 13.29 -4.00
C PHE A 92 1.15 12.83 -3.35
N TYR A 93 1.07 11.57 -2.91
CA TYR A 93 -0.11 11.08 -2.20
C TYR A 93 -0.36 11.84 -0.91
N ALA A 94 0.66 12.01 -0.06
CA ALA A 94 0.59 12.78 1.18
C ALA A 94 0.10 14.23 0.98
N SER A 95 0.33 14.83 -0.19
CA SER A 95 -0.22 16.16 -0.50
C SER A 95 -1.75 16.19 -0.68
N THR A 96 -2.41 15.04 -0.84
CA THR A 96 -3.85 14.95 -1.08
C THR A 96 -4.63 14.96 0.25
N PRO A 97 -5.56 15.91 0.48
CA PRO A 97 -6.27 16.03 1.75
C PRO A 97 -7.00 14.77 2.22
N ALA A 98 -7.49 13.95 1.28
CA ALA A 98 -8.19 12.70 1.58
C ALA A 98 -7.31 11.63 2.28
N TYR A 99 -5.99 11.75 2.19
CA TYR A 99 -5.05 10.80 2.80
C TYR A 99 -4.47 11.27 4.14
N ARG A 100 -4.84 12.48 4.59
CA ARG A 100 -4.43 13.00 5.90
C ARG A 100 -4.67 12.03 7.07
N PRO A 101 -5.79 11.29 7.15
CA PRO A 101 -5.99 10.34 8.25
C PRO A 101 -4.90 9.27 8.39
N VAL A 102 -4.25 8.87 7.28
CA VAL A 102 -3.14 7.91 7.34
C VAL A 102 -1.92 8.56 8.01
N LEU A 103 -1.63 9.81 7.68
CA LEU A 103 -0.51 10.56 8.27
C LEU A 103 -0.78 10.93 9.72
N ASP A 104 -2.00 11.35 10.06
CA ASP A 104 -2.40 11.67 11.43
C ASP A 104 -2.22 10.46 12.37
N LEU A 105 -2.49 9.24 11.89
CA LEU A 105 -2.27 8.00 12.66
C LEU A 105 -0.81 7.82 13.11
N HIS A 106 0.13 8.32 12.31
CA HIS A 106 1.57 8.29 12.58
C HIS A 106 2.11 9.59 13.18
N GLY A 107 1.25 10.59 13.44
CA GLY A 107 1.67 11.89 13.95
C GLY A 107 2.26 12.83 12.89
N TRP A 108 2.10 12.52 11.60
CA TRP A 108 2.67 13.29 10.48
C TRP A 108 1.66 14.23 9.81
N GLY A 109 0.62 14.63 10.53
CA GLY A 109 -0.43 15.52 10.02
C GLY A 109 0.08 16.87 9.52
N ASP A 110 1.20 17.37 10.06
CA ASP A 110 1.84 18.60 9.61
C ASP A 110 2.59 18.43 8.28
N ALA A 111 3.19 17.25 8.05
CA ALA A 111 3.82 16.91 6.78
C ALA A 111 2.79 16.96 5.63
N GLN A 112 1.56 16.50 5.88
CA GLN A 112 0.44 16.63 4.94
C GLN A 112 0.20 18.09 4.52
N SER A 113 0.13 18.99 5.51
CA SER A 113 -0.18 20.39 5.30
C SER A 113 0.90 21.07 4.47
N GLU A 114 2.16 20.78 4.77
CA GLU A 114 3.30 21.30 4.03
C GLU A 114 3.36 20.73 2.60
N LEU A 115 3.21 19.43 2.44
CA LEU A 115 3.20 18.77 1.12
C LEU A 115 2.03 19.27 0.25
N ASN A 116 0.88 19.57 0.83
CA ASN A 116 -0.25 20.18 0.11
C ASN A 116 0.05 21.61 -0.37
N ARG A 117 0.80 22.38 0.41
CA ARG A 117 1.26 23.72 0.02
C ARG A 117 2.26 23.62 -1.13
N MET A 118 3.28 22.78 -0.98
CA MET A 118 4.32 22.56 -1.99
C MET A 118 3.76 22.05 -3.32
N SER A 119 2.76 21.16 -3.29
CA SER A 119 2.14 20.63 -4.52
C SER A 119 1.43 21.71 -5.34
N LYS A 120 0.81 22.68 -4.68
CA LYS A 120 0.19 23.85 -5.34
C LYS A 120 1.21 24.83 -5.91
N GLU A 121 2.43 24.80 -5.39
CA GLU A 121 3.57 25.60 -5.88
C GLU A 121 4.35 24.89 -7.00
N GLY A 122 4.02 23.62 -7.29
CA GLY A 122 4.69 22.82 -8.32
C GLY A 122 6.06 22.26 -7.91
N ALA A 123 6.39 22.26 -6.62
CA ALA A 123 7.67 21.83 -6.06
C ALA A 123 7.80 20.29 -5.95
N TRP A 124 7.46 19.57 -7.03
CA TRP A 124 7.28 18.11 -7.01
C TRP A 124 8.54 17.32 -6.65
N GLN A 125 9.72 17.79 -7.06
CA GLN A 125 10.98 17.11 -6.75
C GLN A 125 11.36 17.31 -5.28
N GLU A 126 11.23 18.54 -4.80
CA GLU A 126 11.54 18.95 -3.42
C GLU A 126 10.60 18.29 -2.41
N MET A 127 9.34 18.05 -2.77
CA MET A 127 8.37 17.34 -1.92
C MET A 127 8.89 15.97 -1.46
N GLY A 128 9.63 15.25 -2.31
CA GLY A 128 10.21 13.96 -1.95
C GLY A 128 11.20 14.04 -0.78
N THR A 129 11.79 15.21 -0.52
CA THR A 129 12.74 15.43 0.58
C THR A 129 12.10 15.57 1.94
N ILE A 130 10.77 15.77 2.00
CA ILE A 130 9.99 15.79 3.25
C ILE A 130 9.78 14.36 3.78
N ILE A 131 9.80 13.37 2.89
CA ILE A 131 9.72 11.96 3.27
C ILE A 131 11.10 11.57 3.77
N ASP A 132 11.25 11.29 5.06
CA ASP A 132 12.47 10.78 5.69
C ASP A 132 12.52 9.24 5.67
N ASP A 133 13.61 8.65 6.18
CA ASP A 133 13.78 7.20 6.21
C ASP A 133 12.66 6.49 6.99
N GLU A 134 12.22 7.06 8.13
CA GLU A 134 11.13 6.50 8.93
C GLU A 134 9.81 6.45 8.14
N MET A 135 9.44 7.55 7.47
CA MET A 135 8.26 7.58 6.62
C MET A 135 8.40 6.59 5.47
N LEU A 136 9.53 6.56 4.77
CA LEU A 136 9.73 5.64 3.66
C LEU A 136 9.58 4.19 4.09
N GLU A 137 10.26 3.78 5.16
CA GLU A 137 10.21 2.42 5.68
C GLU A 137 8.84 2.05 6.24
N THR A 138 8.05 3.02 6.68
CA THR A 138 6.66 2.79 7.12
C THR A 138 5.73 2.49 5.94
N PHE A 139 5.92 3.16 4.79
CA PHE A 139 5.10 2.96 3.60
C PHE A 139 5.61 1.87 2.66
N ALA A 140 6.93 1.58 2.67
CA ALA A 140 7.58 0.70 1.72
C ALA A 140 8.42 -0.40 2.39
N VAL A 141 8.53 -1.55 1.73
CA VAL A 141 9.58 -2.52 2.03
C VAL A 141 10.82 -2.11 1.22
N VAL A 142 11.95 -1.92 1.91
CA VAL A 142 13.16 -1.34 1.34
C VAL A 142 14.32 -2.32 1.46
N GLY A 143 15.01 -2.58 0.35
CA GLY A 143 16.29 -3.27 0.35
C GLY A 143 16.58 -4.06 -0.93
N GLU A 144 17.59 -4.91 -0.85
CA GLU A 144 17.96 -5.84 -1.94
C GLU A 144 16.83 -6.83 -2.26
N PRO A 145 16.77 -7.40 -3.47
CA PRO A 145 15.64 -8.24 -3.89
C PRO A 145 15.30 -9.38 -2.92
N GLU A 146 16.33 -9.99 -2.34
CA GLU A 146 16.24 -11.09 -1.37
C GLU A 146 15.61 -10.70 -0.02
N VAL A 147 15.55 -9.41 0.33
CA VAL A 147 14.86 -8.95 1.56
C VAL A 147 13.40 -8.60 1.33
N ILE A 148 12.97 -8.43 0.07
CA ILE A 148 11.61 -7.95 -0.23
C ILE A 148 10.55 -8.97 0.17
N ALA A 149 10.69 -10.23 -0.23
CA ALA A 149 9.70 -11.26 0.10
C ALA A 149 9.58 -11.48 1.62
N PRO A 150 10.67 -11.69 2.39
CA PRO A 150 10.59 -11.77 3.86
C PRO A 150 9.97 -10.53 4.51
N GLY A 151 10.37 -9.32 4.08
CA GLY A 151 9.83 -8.07 4.64
C GLY A 151 8.34 -7.85 4.35
N VAL A 152 7.88 -8.28 3.16
CA VAL A 152 6.45 -8.26 2.82
C VAL A 152 5.67 -9.28 3.64
N LEU A 153 6.19 -10.50 3.85
CA LEU A 153 5.55 -11.52 4.68
C LEU A 153 5.45 -11.08 6.15
N GLU A 154 6.53 -10.54 6.70
CA GLU A 154 6.55 -10.01 8.07
C GLU A 154 5.50 -8.92 8.27
N ARG A 155 5.44 -7.97 7.33
CA ARG A 155 4.56 -6.80 7.43
C ARG A 155 3.11 -7.09 7.10
N TYR A 156 2.86 -7.87 6.05
CA TYR A 156 1.53 -7.99 5.43
C TYR A 156 0.96 -9.41 5.45
N GLY A 157 1.76 -10.44 5.74
CA GLY A 157 1.33 -11.85 5.65
C GLY A 157 0.19 -12.24 6.61
N SER A 158 -0.09 -11.43 7.63
CA SER A 158 -1.22 -11.64 8.56
C SER A 158 -2.46 -10.80 8.24
N VAL A 159 -2.40 -9.91 7.25
CA VAL A 159 -3.43 -8.88 7.01
C VAL A 159 -3.87 -8.73 5.56
N VAL A 160 -3.11 -9.29 4.62
CA VAL A 160 -3.35 -9.18 3.17
C VAL A 160 -3.31 -10.56 2.54
N ASP A 161 -4.32 -10.89 1.74
CA ASP A 161 -4.41 -12.15 1.01
C ASP A 161 -3.66 -12.11 -0.32
N ARG A 162 -3.55 -10.92 -0.92
CA ARG A 162 -2.86 -10.71 -2.21
C ARG A 162 -2.11 -9.40 -2.24
N MET A 163 -0.87 -9.47 -2.71
CA MET A 163 -0.02 -8.30 -2.88
C MET A 163 -0.02 -7.79 -4.31
N ALA A 164 -0.04 -6.47 -4.46
CA ALA A 164 0.28 -5.77 -5.71
C ALA A 164 1.47 -4.83 -5.47
N PHE A 165 2.60 -5.10 -6.11
CA PHE A 165 3.79 -4.28 -5.91
C PHE A 165 3.74 -2.99 -6.70
N TYR A 166 3.97 -1.90 -5.99
CA TYR A 166 4.19 -0.59 -6.57
C TYR A 166 5.67 -0.24 -6.44
N SER A 167 6.41 -0.34 -7.55
CA SER A 167 7.83 -0.01 -7.59
C SER A 167 8.11 0.93 -8.75
N LEU A 168 9.03 1.88 -8.52
CA LEU A 168 9.48 2.88 -9.47
C LEU A 168 11.00 2.97 -9.41
N GLY A 169 11.63 3.45 -10.49
CA GLY A 169 13.04 3.84 -10.49
C GLY A 169 14.09 2.72 -10.37
N SER A 170 13.67 1.46 -10.26
CA SER A 170 14.56 0.31 -10.02
C SER A 170 15.28 -0.21 -11.27
N ASN A 171 14.91 0.22 -12.50
CA ASN A 171 15.40 -0.33 -13.78
C ASN A 171 15.48 -1.87 -13.78
N SER A 172 14.53 -2.52 -13.10
CA SER A 172 14.52 -3.96 -12.87
C SER A 172 14.10 -4.75 -14.10
N ASP A 173 14.84 -5.81 -14.41
CA ASP A 173 14.37 -6.86 -15.33
C ASP A 173 13.26 -7.69 -14.70
N SER A 174 12.42 -8.35 -15.52
CA SER A 174 11.32 -9.20 -15.04
C SER A 174 11.81 -10.34 -14.16
N SER A 175 13.02 -10.85 -14.40
CA SER A 175 13.64 -11.93 -13.63
C SER A 175 13.76 -11.65 -12.13
N MET A 176 14.01 -10.39 -11.74
CA MET A 176 14.06 -9.97 -10.34
C MET A 176 12.68 -10.11 -9.68
N TRP A 177 11.62 -9.69 -10.37
CA TRP A 177 10.25 -9.79 -9.87
C TRP A 177 9.74 -11.23 -9.86
N ASP A 178 10.14 -12.05 -10.83
CA ASP A 178 9.84 -13.49 -10.85
C ASP A 178 10.44 -14.20 -9.62
N GLN A 179 11.67 -13.84 -9.24
CA GLN A 179 12.32 -14.37 -8.04
C GLN A 179 11.59 -13.94 -6.76
N ILE A 180 11.31 -12.64 -6.59
CA ILE A 180 10.58 -12.12 -5.42
C ILE A 180 9.19 -12.79 -5.32
N ALA A 181 8.49 -12.96 -6.44
CA ALA A 181 7.19 -13.63 -6.47
C ALA A 181 7.32 -15.11 -6.08
N SER A 182 8.35 -15.82 -6.54
CA SER A 182 8.62 -17.20 -6.14
C SER A 182 8.90 -17.32 -4.64
N ASP A 183 9.68 -16.40 -4.07
CA ASP A 183 10.04 -16.41 -2.65
C ASP A 183 8.83 -16.12 -1.76
N LEU A 184 7.94 -15.21 -2.20
CA LEU A 184 6.66 -14.96 -1.54
C LEU A 184 5.73 -16.17 -1.54
N LEU A 185 5.70 -16.94 -2.63
CA LEU A 185 4.85 -18.13 -2.73
C LEU A 185 5.40 -19.33 -1.94
N ALA A 186 6.66 -19.28 -1.53
CA ALA A 186 7.33 -20.33 -0.76
C ALA A 186 7.24 -20.14 0.76
N GLY A 187 6.98 -18.92 1.24
CA GLY A 187 6.82 -18.57 2.66
C GLY A 187 5.38 -18.62 3.14
#